data_AF-A0A7S0WAA9-F1
#
_entry.id   AF-A0A7S0WAA9-F1
#
_cell.length_a   1.000
_cell.length_b   1.000
_cell.length_c   1.000
_cell.angle_alpha   90.00
_cell.angle_beta   90.00
_cell.angle_gamma   90.00
#
_symmetry.space_group_name_H-M   'P 1'
#
loop_
_entity.id
_entity.type
_entity.pdbx_description
1 polymer ?
#
loop_
_entity_poly.entity_id
_entity_poly.type
_entity_poly.pdbx_seq_one_letter_code
_entity_poly.pdbx_strand_id
1 'polypeptide(L)'
;VAVPTEKFPNFNFVGRLLGPRGNTLRDLQARSGCKMIIRGQGSIKPRPGESLEQLALLPKNAHLSEPLHVIVEYTGIAEHADKTLRYARELLAEYVQTPVDDRREKLAARQQIREEDAARGHPPHRNGGRDDRFHRERERERERE
;
A
#
# COMPACT_ATOMS: atom_id res chain seq x y z
N VAL A 1 9.85 -12.46 -1.14
CA VAL A 1 8.56 -13.08 -1.55
C VAL A 1 8.03 -12.34 -2.76
N ALA A 2 7.84 -13.02 -3.89
CA ALA A 2 7.31 -12.38 -5.10
C ALA A 2 5.78 -12.25 -5.02
N VAL A 3 5.24 -11.13 -5.52
CA VAL A 3 3.80 -10.88 -5.59
C VAL A 3 3.31 -11.13 -7.01
N PRO A 4 2.28 -11.98 -7.23
CA PRO A 4 1.80 -12.31 -8.56
C PRO A 4 0.87 -11.20 -9.08
N THR A 5 1.42 -10.01 -9.30
CA THR A 5 0.72 -8.88 -9.91
C THR A 5 0.29 -9.18 -11.34
N GLU A 6 1.05 -10.00 -12.06
CA GLU A 6 0.72 -10.44 -13.42
C GLU A 6 -0.56 -11.27 -13.48
N LYS A 7 -0.83 -12.09 -12.45
CA LYS A 7 -2.06 -12.91 -12.38
C LYS A 7 -3.29 -12.09 -12.03
N PHE A 8 -3.10 -11.01 -11.26
CA PHE A 8 -4.18 -10.16 -10.76
C PHE A 8 -3.83 -8.67 -10.89
N PRO A 9 -3.80 -8.12 -12.11
CA PRO A 9 -3.36 -6.73 -12.36
C PRO A 9 -4.29 -5.69 -11.73
N ASN A 10 -5.57 -6.02 -11.54
CA ASN A 10 -6.57 -5.13 -10.93
C ASN A 10 -6.62 -5.22 -9.40
N PHE A 11 -5.75 -6.02 -8.77
CA PHE A 11 -5.75 -6.23 -7.33
C PHE A 11 -4.66 -5.42 -6.63
N ASN A 12 -5.04 -4.64 -5.62
CA ASN A 12 -4.08 -3.85 -4.85
C ASN A 12 -3.49 -4.67 -3.70
N PHE A 13 -2.45 -5.45 -4.01
CA PHE A 13 -1.71 -6.23 -3.01
C PHE A 13 -1.05 -5.36 -1.94
N VAL A 14 -0.49 -4.20 -2.31
CA VAL A 14 0.17 -3.29 -1.37
C VAL A 14 -0.83 -2.78 -0.33
N GLY A 15 -2.01 -2.35 -0.78
CA GLY A 15 -3.09 -1.90 0.09
C GLY A 15 -3.61 -2.99 1.02
N ARG A 16 -3.69 -4.24 0.56
CA ARG A 16 -4.07 -5.39 1.39
C ARG A 16 -3.01 -5.74 2.42
N LEU A 17 -1.74 -5.80 2.02
CA LEU A 17 -0.63 -6.12 2.91
C LEU A 17 -0.46 -5.05 4.00
N LEU A 18 -0.59 -3.77 3.65
CA LEU A 18 -0.58 -2.68 4.62
C LEU A 18 -1.82 -2.72 5.50
N GLY A 19 -3.01 -2.92 4.91
CA GLY A 19 -4.28 -2.82 5.60
C GLY A 19 -4.59 -1.38 6.06
N PRO A 20 -5.65 -1.18 6.85
CA PRO A 20 -6.03 0.13 7.35
C PRO A 20 -4.88 0.72 8.19
N ARG A 21 -4.39 1.90 7.77
CA ARG A 21 -3.27 2.64 8.40
C ARG A 21 -1.96 1.84 8.55
N GLY A 22 -1.77 0.75 7.80
CA GLY A 22 -0.56 -0.08 7.94
C GLY A 22 -0.62 -1.09 9.09
N ASN A 23 -1.77 -1.25 9.75
CA ASN A 23 -1.91 -2.14 10.91
C ASN A 23 -1.68 -3.60 10.56
N THR A 24 -2.12 -4.06 9.38
CA THR A 24 -1.95 -5.46 8.95
C THR A 24 -0.48 -5.80 8.76
N LEU A 25 0.29 -4.94 8.07
CA LEU A 25 1.73 -5.17 7.90
C LEU A 25 2.47 -5.13 9.24
N ARG A 26 2.05 -4.25 10.15
CA ARG A 26 2.64 -4.14 11.49
C ARG A 26 2.33 -5.37 12.34
N ASP A 27 1.11 -5.88 12.28
CA ASP A 27 0.70 -7.13 12.93
C ASP A 27 1.49 -8.33 12.38
N LEU A 28 1.61 -8.45 11.05
CA LEU A 28 2.40 -9.48 10.41
C LEU A 28 3.87 -9.46 10.85
N GLN A 29 4.47 -8.28 10.93
CA GLN A 29 5.84 -8.12 11.44
C GLN A 29 5.94 -8.50 12.93
N ALA A 30 4.98 -8.09 13.76
CA ALA A 30 4.97 -8.41 15.18
C ALA A 30 4.78 -9.92 15.43
N ARG A 31 3.88 -10.57 14.69
CA ARG A 31 3.61 -12.01 14.78
C ARG A 31 4.76 -12.86 14.28
N SER A 32 5.39 -12.45 13.20
CA SER A 32 6.54 -13.17 12.63
C SER A 32 7.84 -12.87 13.35
N GLY A 33 7.98 -11.73 14.04
CA GLY A 33 9.26 -11.27 14.57
C GLY A 33 10.27 -10.89 13.47
N CYS A 34 9.80 -10.71 12.24
CA CYS A 34 10.61 -10.29 11.10
C CYS A 34 10.22 -8.87 10.67
N LYS A 35 11.18 -8.17 10.09
CA LYS A 35 10.94 -6.91 9.39
C LYS A 35 10.54 -7.21 7.95
N MET A 36 9.48 -6.57 7.49
CA MET A 36 8.93 -6.77 6.14
C MET A 36 8.95 -5.46 5.38
N ILE A 37 9.54 -5.46 4.18
CA ILE A 37 9.70 -4.26 3.35
C ILE A 37 9.12 -4.55 1.97
N ILE A 38 8.13 -3.76 1.58
CA ILE A 38 7.52 -3.84 0.24
C ILE A 38 8.39 -3.04 -0.73
N ARG A 39 8.77 -3.67 -1.85
CA ARG A 39 9.61 -3.13 -2.92
C ARG A 39 9.05 -3.57 -4.28
N GLY A 40 9.57 -3.04 -5.38
CA GLY A 40 9.07 -3.32 -6.72
C GLY A 40 8.08 -2.31 -7.29
N GLN A 41 7.64 -2.58 -8.51
CA GLN A 41 6.65 -1.81 -9.26
C GLN A 41 5.35 -1.63 -8.45
N GLY A 42 4.86 -0.40 -8.35
CA GLY A 42 3.62 -0.07 -7.63
C GLY A 42 3.73 -0.05 -6.09
N SER A 43 4.93 -0.25 -5.53
CA SER A 43 5.16 -0.13 -4.07
C SER A 43 5.02 1.30 -3.55
N ILE A 44 5.29 2.30 -4.38
CA ILE A 44 5.19 3.73 -4.03
C ILE A 44 3.93 4.31 -4.66
N LYS A 45 3.08 4.93 -3.84
CA LYS A 45 1.98 5.77 -4.31
C LYS A 45 2.52 7.19 -4.54
N PRO A 46 2.53 7.71 -5.78
CA PRO A 46 3.00 9.07 -6.05
C PRO A 46 2.11 10.08 -5.31
N ARG A 47 2.74 11.11 -4.75
CA ARG A 47 2.01 12.25 -4.18
C ARG A 47 1.44 13.10 -5.33
N PRO A 48 0.34 13.84 -5.10
CA PRO A 48 -0.21 14.73 -6.13
C PRO A 48 0.87 15.74 -6.55
N GLY A 49 1.25 15.70 -7.83
CA GLY A 49 2.31 16.53 -8.42
C GLY A 49 3.65 15.81 -8.64
N GLU A 50 3.84 14.60 -8.12
CA GLU A 50 5.01 13.76 -8.45
C GLU A 50 4.66 12.75 -9.53
N SER A 51 5.44 12.71 -10.61
CA SER A 51 5.33 11.67 -11.64
C SER A 51 6.11 10.42 -11.23
N LEU A 52 5.53 9.25 -11.50
CA LEU A 52 6.15 7.96 -11.17
C LEU A 52 7.51 7.80 -11.86
N GLU A 53 7.65 8.35 -13.07
CA GLU A 53 8.90 8.41 -13.83
C GLU A 53 9.99 9.21 -13.09
N GLN A 54 9.66 10.38 -12.53
CA GLN A 54 10.62 11.15 -11.74
C GLN A 54 11.04 10.43 -10.45
N LEU A 55 10.11 9.68 -9.84
CA LEU A 55 10.45 8.84 -8.69
C LEU A 55 11.35 7.68 -9.10
N ALA A 56 11.14 7.06 -10.26
CA ALA A 56 11.96 5.96 -10.77
C ALA A 56 13.38 6.38 -11.15
N LEU A 57 13.60 7.64 -11.53
CA LEU A 57 14.93 8.19 -11.82
C LEU A 57 15.82 8.33 -10.58
N LEU A 58 15.26 8.22 -9.37
CA LEU A 58 16.02 8.33 -8.14
C LEU A 58 16.72 7.00 -7.83
N PRO A 59 18.02 6.97 -7.51
CA PRO A 59 18.74 5.72 -7.22
C PRO A 59 18.16 4.97 -6.01
N LYS A 60 17.60 5.70 -5.03
CA LYS A 60 16.83 5.13 -3.91
C LYS A 60 15.62 4.29 -4.35
N ASN A 61 15.13 4.54 -5.55
CA ASN A 61 13.94 3.96 -6.16
C ASN A 61 14.25 3.04 -7.36
N ALA A 62 15.51 2.63 -7.55
CA ALA A 62 15.90 1.69 -8.60
C ALA A 62 15.08 0.38 -8.58
N HIS A 63 14.68 -0.04 -7.38
CA HIS A 63 13.79 -1.17 -7.13
C HIS A 63 12.39 -1.03 -7.76
N LEU A 64 11.99 0.15 -8.25
CA LEU A 64 10.73 0.33 -8.99
C LEU A 64 10.75 -0.35 -10.36
N SER A 65 11.91 -0.74 -10.89
CA SER A 65 11.98 -1.53 -12.13
C SER A 65 11.65 -3.00 -11.91
N GLU A 66 11.89 -3.51 -10.70
CA GLU A 66 11.69 -4.91 -10.33
C GLU A 66 10.19 -5.23 -10.11
N PRO A 67 9.74 -6.48 -10.33
CA PRO A 67 8.37 -6.87 -10.03
C PRO A 67 8.06 -6.67 -8.54
N LEU A 68 6.78 -6.42 -8.21
CA LEU A 68 6.35 -6.22 -6.83
C LEU A 68 6.77 -7.41 -5.95
N HIS A 69 7.51 -7.13 -4.88
CA HIS A 69 8.02 -8.15 -3.98
C HIS A 69 8.14 -7.61 -2.55
N VAL A 70 8.12 -8.54 -1.59
CA VAL A 70 8.31 -8.25 -0.17
C VAL A 70 9.62 -8.85 0.30
N ILE A 71 10.50 -8.02 0.83
CA ILE A 71 11.75 -8.43 1.49
C ILE A 71 11.42 -8.73 2.94
N VAL A 72 11.90 -9.87 3.44
CA VAL A 72 11.75 -10.28 4.84
C VAL A 72 13.15 -10.34 5.43
N GLU A 73 13.40 -9.51 6.45
CA GLU A 73 14.65 -9.46 7.20
C GLU A 73 14.40 -10.02 8.60
N TYR A 74 15.19 -11.01 9.01
CA TYR A 74 15.15 -11.54 10.37
C TYR A 74 16.34 -10.99 11.16
N THR A 75 16.06 -10.42 12.33
CA THR A 75 17.07 -9.93 13.27
C THR A 75 16.92 -10.68 14.58
N GLY A 76 17.81 -11.63 14.85
CA GLY A 76 17.73 -12.47 16.04
C GLY A 76 18.74 -13.63 16.01
N ILE A 77 18.44 -14.69 16.76
CA ILE A 77 19.30 -15.86 16.90
C ILE A 77 19.26 -16.70 15.62
N ALA A 78 20.43 -17.00 15.05
CA ALA A 78 20.55 -17.71 13.77
C ALA A 78 19.83 -19.07 13.75
N GLU A 79 19.78 -19.79 14.87
CA GLU A 79 19.08 -21.07 15.01
C GLU A 79 17.57 -20.96 14.73
N HIS A 80 16.96 -19.83 15.06
CA HIS A 80 15.55 -19.57 14.79
C HIS A 80 15.31 -18.89 13.45
N ALA A 81 16.35 -18.44 12.74
CA ALA A 81 16.22 -17.69 11.51
C ALA A 81 15.44 -18.47 10.44
N ASP A 82 15.80 -19.73 10.19
CA ASP A 82 15.13 -20.55 9.17
C ASP A 82 13.64 -20.74 9.50
N LYS A 83 13.33 -21.17 10.74
CA LYS A 83 11.96 -21.37 11.20
C LYS A 83 11.12 -20.09 11.11
N THR A 84 11.71 -18.95 11.49
CA THR A 84 11.03 -17.66 11.52
C THR A 84 10.81 -17.11 10.11
N LEU A 85 11.83 -17.19 9.25
CA LEU A 85 11.73 -16.79 7.84
C LEU A 85 10.71 -17.64 7.09
N ARG A 86 10.69 -18.96 7.34
CA ARG A 86 9.68 -19.87 6.79
C ARG A 86 8.28 -19.45 7.26
N TYR A 87 8.09 -19.25 8.57
CA TYR A 87 6.80 -18.83 9.11
C TYR A 87 6.32 -17.48 8.55
N ALA A 88 7.20 -16.49 8.48
CA ALA A 88 6.91 -15.18 7.87
C ALA A 88 6.50 -15.30 6.39
N ARG A 89 7.14 -16.22 5.67
CA ARG A 89 6.88 -16.46 4.25
C ARG A 89 5.55 -17.18 4.02
N GLU A 90 5.17 -18.12 4.89
CA GLU A 90 3.84 -18.74 4.88
C GLU A 90 2.74 -17.71 5.18
N LEU A 91 2.91 -16.91 6.24
CA LEU A 91 1.97 -15.85 6.58
C LEU A 91 1.80 -14.88 5.40
N LEU A 92 2.89 -14.43 4.78
CA LEU A 92 2.80 -13.57 3.61
C LEU A 92 2.06 -14.27 2.47
N ALA A 93 2.38 -15.54 2.18
CA ALA A 93 1.77 -16.29 1.09
C ALA A 93 0.23 -16.31 1.17
N GLU A 94 -0.36 -16.39 2.36
CA GLU A 94 -1.82 -16.29 2.54
C GLU A 94 -2.40 -14.97 1.99
N TYR A 95 -1.72 -13.85 2.21
CA TYR A 95 -2.14 -12.53 1.72
C TYR A 95 -1.87 -12.32 0.23
N VAL A 96 -0.92 -13.07 -0.34
CA VAL A 96 -0.45 -12.86 -1.72
C VAL A 96 -1.03 -13.88 -2.72
N GLN A 97 -1.36 -15.11 -2.29
CA GLN A 97 -1.80 -16.19 -3.18
C GLN A 97 -3.28 -16.13 -3.54
N THR A 98 -4.14 -15.63 -2.64
CA THR A 98 -5.57 -15.59 -2.89
C THR A 98 -6.07 -14.15 -2.85
N PRO A 99 -6.59 -13.61 -3.97
CA PRO A 99 -7.55 -12.53 -3.86
C PRO A 99 -8.82 -13.13 -3.28
N VAL A 100 -8.84 -13.35 -1.95
CA VAL A 100 -10.08 -13.63 -1.22
C VAL A 100 -11.11 -12.57 -1.65
N ASP A 101 -12.37 -12.94 -1.89
CA ASP A 101 -13.44 -12.02 -2.27
C ASP A 101 -13.63 -11.00 -1.13
N ASP A 102 -12.81 -9.96 -1.18
CA ASP A 102 -12.45 -9.07 -0.08
C ASP A 102 -13.57 -8.09 0.23
N ARG A 103 -14.77 -8.29 -0.34
CA ARG A 103 -15.89 -7.37 -0.19
C ARG A 103 -16.24 -7.15 1.27
N ARG A 104 -16.22 -8.21 2.09
CA ARG A 104 -16.55 -8.09 3.51
C ARG A 104 -15.44 -7.40 4.30
N GLU A 105 -14.18 -7.77 4.05
CA GLU A 105 -13.01 -7.19 4.72
C GLU A 105 -12.82 -5.70 4.33
N LYS A 106 -13.01 -5.34 3.05
CA LYS A 106 -13.01 -3.95 2.59
C LYS A 106 -14.12 -3.11 3.22
N LEU A 107 -15.31 -3.68 3.41
CA LEU A 107 -16.42 -2.98 4.07
C LEU A 107 -16.14 -2.78 5.55
N ALA A 108 -15.63 -3.81 6.24
CA ALA A 108 -15.22 -3.72 7.63
C ALA A 108 -14.09 -2.70 7.82
N ALA A 109 -13.05 -2.73 6.97
CA ALA A 109 -11.96 -1.76 7.02
C ALA A 109 -12.45 -0.32 6.77
N ARG A 110 -13.39 -0.11 5.84
CA ARG A 110 -13.99 1.21 5.61
C ARG A 110 -14.84 1.69 6.80
N GLN A 111 -15.59 0.79 7.44
CA GLN A 111 -16.35 1.11 8.65
C GLN A 111 -15.42 1.47 9.80
N GLN A 112 -14.39 0.66 10.05
CA GLN A 112 -13.44 0.86 11.12
C GLN A 112 -12.66 2.18 10.98
N ILE A 113 -12.18 2.50 9.76
CA ILE A 113 -11.56 3.81 9.49
C ILE A 113 -12.54 4.94 9.78
N ARG A 114 -13.80 4.82 9.34
CA ARG A 114 -14.83 5.84 9.53
C ARG A 114 -15.16 6.07 11.00
N GLU A 115 -15.27 5.01 11.78
CA GLU A 115 -15.53 5.07 13.23
C GLU A 115 -14.35 5.70 13.98
N GLU A 116 -13.11 5.31 13.65
CA GLU A 116 -11.92 5.91 14.25
C GLU A 116 -11.75 7.40 13.91
N ASP A 117 -12.10 7.81 12.68
CA ASP A 117 -12.01 9.20 12.24
C ASP A 117 -13.06 10.08 12.93
N ALA A 118 -14.27 9.54 13.11
CA ALA A 118 -15.34 10.18 13.88
C ALA A 118 -14.97 10.35 15.36
N ALA A 119 -14.33 9.34 15.95
CA ALA A 119 -13.84 9.42 17.34
C ALA A 119 -12.71 10.45 17.53
N ARG A 120 -11.93 10.72 16.47
CA ARG A 120 -10.81 11.69 16.49
C ARG A 120 -11.19 13.08 15.95
N GLY A 121 -12.44 13.27 15.51
CA GLY A 121 -12.93 14.55 14.97
C GLY A 121 -12.32 14.97 13.62
N HIS A 122 -11.80 14.02 12.82
CA HIS A 122 -11.32 14.33 11.46
C HIS A 122 -12.48 14.30 10.44
N PRO A 123 -12.47 15.19 9.43
CA PRO A 123 -13.46 15.16 8.37
C PRO A 123 -13.18 13.99 7.40
N PRO A 124 -14.24 13.38 6.82
CA PRO A 124 -14.07 12.20 5.97
C PRO A 124 -13.16 12.50 4.78
N HIS A 125 -12.11 11.69 4.59
CA HIS A 125 -11.26 11.72 3.41
C HIS A 125 -12.09 11.41 2.15
N ARG A 126 -12.55 12.47 1.47
CA ARG A 126 -13.16 12.40 0.16
C ARG A 126 -12.08 11.93 -0.82
N ASN A 127 -12.21 10.71 -1.31
CA ASN A 127 -11.35 10.17 -2.36
C ASN A 127 -11.40 11.15 -3.55
N GLY A 128 -10.27 11.79 -3.84
CA GLY A 128 -10.17 12.92 -4.75
C GLY A 128 -10.40 12.52 -6.20
N GLY A 129 -11.67 12.39 -6.60
CA GLY A 129 -12.10 12.75 -7.95
C GLY A 129 -12.28 14.26 -7.97
N ARG A 130 -11.30 14.99 -8.49
CA ARG A 130 -11.40 16.44 -8.64
C ARG A 130 -12.26 16.71 -9.86
N ASP A 131 -13.45 17.27 -9.61
CA ASP A 131 -14.29 17.96 -10.58
C ASP A 131 -13.47 19.11 -11.22
N ASP A 132 -13.14 18.98 -12.50
CA ASP A 132 -12.45 19.95 -13.37
C ASP A 132 -13.26 21.25 -13.66
N ARG A 133 -14.25 21.58 -12.84
CA ARG A 133 -15.13 22.74 -13.08
C ARG A 133 -14.58 24.07 -12.57
N PHE A 134 -13.72 24.07 -11.54
CA PHE A 134 -13.25 25.33 -10.93
C PHE A 134 -12.08 25.99 -11.68
N HIS A 135 -11.41 25.29 -12.60
CA HIS A 135 -10.30 25.88 -13.36
C HIS A 135 -10.78 26.74 -14.55
N ARG A 136 -11.97 26.45 -15.09
CA ARG A 136 -12.52 27.17 -16.26
C ARG A 136 -13.16 28.52 -15.92
N GLU A 137 -13.49 28.77 -14.66
CA GLU A 137 -14.11 30.03 -14.22
C GLU A 137 -13.08 31.14 -14.01
N ARG A 138 -11.90 30.81 -13.45
CA ARG A 138 -10.84 31.81 -13.19
C ARG A 138 -10.12 32.32 -14.44
N GLU A 139 -10.14 31.59 -15.55
CA GLU A 139 -9.56 32.10 -16.80
C GLU A 139 -10.48 33.12 -17.47
N ARG A 140 -11.80 32.99 -17.32
CA ARG A 140 -12.76 33.94 -17.91
C ARG A 140 -12.84 35.29 -17.19
N GLU A 141 -12.44 35.34 -15.93
CA GLU A 141 -12.34 36.60 -15.17
C GLU A 141 -11.07 37.40 -15.49
N ARG A 142 -10.00 36.74 -15.97
CA ARG A 142 -8.75 37.43 -16.34
C ARG A 142 -8.76 38.04 -17.74
N GLU A 143 -9.69 37.63 -18.61
CA GLU A 143 -9.85 38.20 -19.95
C GLU A 143 -10.80 39.41 -20.00
N ARG A 144 -11.27 39.91 -18.85
CA ARG A 144 -12.17 41.08 -18.76
C ARG A 144 -11.58 42.31 -18.07
N GLU A 145 -10.28 42.30 -17.76
CA GLU A 145 -9.57 43.45 -17.18
C GLU A 145 -8.50 43.99 -18.14
#